data_AF-A0A0C3EXK5-F1
#
_entry.id   AF-A0A0C3EXK5-F1
#
_cell.length_a   1.000
_cell.length_b   1.000
_cell.length_c   1.000
_cell.angle_alpha   90.00
_cell.angle_beta   90.00
_cell.angle_gamma   90.00
#
_symmetry.space_group_name_H-M   'P 1'
#
loop_
_entity.id
_entity.type
_entity.pdbx_description
1 polymer ?
#
loop_
_entity_poly.entity_id
_entity_poly.type
_entity_poly.pdbx_seq_one_letter_code
_entity_poly.pdbx_strand_id
1 'polypeptide(L)'
;YPTIFALAMDILPIQGSAVPCERVFSSGKETTTARRNQISPELMEALQMLKFAVRKGKGLNFTAGMARSVEISELEALALDETLIPEDIMAFIATLHAEEE
;
A
#
# COMPACT_ATOMS: atom_id res chain seq x y z
N TYR A 1 -30.52 -16.34 12.00
CA TYR A 1 -29.87 -17.37 11.19
C TYR A 1 -28.49 -16.89 10.72
N PRO A 2 -27.46 -16.94 11.58
CA PRO A 2 -26.13 -16.45 11.22
C PRO A 2 -25.53 -17.19 10.01
N THR A 3 -25.76 -18.51 9.91
CA THR A 3 -25.25 -19.35 8.81
C THR A 3 -25.90 -19.03 7.46
N ILE A 4 -27.22 -18.86 7.43
CA ILE A 4 -27.95 -18.52 6.19
C ILE A 4 -27.58 -17.10 5.73
N PHE A 5 -27.38 -16.19 6.68
CA PHE A 5 -26.94 -14.84 6.38
C PHE A 5 -25.54 -14.81 5.74
N ALA A 6 -24.59 -15.57 6.28
CA ALA A 6 -23.26 -15.71 5.68
C ALA A 6 -23.35 -16.30 4.26
N LEU A 7 -24.12 -17.38 4.08
CA LEU A 7 -24.34 -18.00 2.77
C LEU A 7 -24.94 -17.03 1.74
N ALA A 8 -25.93 -16.23 2.16
CA ALA A 8 -26.56 -15.24 1.29
C ALA A 8 -25.58 -14.13 0.88
N MET A 9 -24.69 -13.70 1.79
CA MET A 9 -23.66 -12.70 1.49
C MET A 9 -22.63 -13.18 0.47
N ASP A 10 -22.37 -14.49 0.40
CA ASP A 10 -21.44 -15.05 -0.59
C ASP A 10 -22.13 -15.27 -1.95
N ILE A 11 -23.37 -15.76 -1.96
CA ILE A 11 -24.07 -16.17 -3.18
C ILE A 11 -24.72 -15.00 -3.91
N LEU A 12 -25.42 -14.11 -3.19
CA LEU A 12 -26.21 -13.04 -3.82
C LEU A 12 -25.38 -12.03 -4.64
N PRO A 13 -24.12 -11.69 -4.28
CA PRO A 13 -23.31 -10.77 -5.07
C PRO A 13 -22.73 -11.38 -6.37
N ILE A 14 -22.79 -12.71 -6.53
CA ILE A 14 -22.27 -13.39 -7.72
C ILE A 14 -23.03 -12.89 -8.93
N GLN A 15 -22.30 -12.30 -9.88
CA GLN A 15 -22.90 -11.76 -11.10
C GLN A 15 -23.36 -12.92 -11.99
N GLY A 16 -24.65 -12.98 -12.31
CA GLY A 16 -25.21 -13.98 -13.23
C GLY A 16 -24.90 -13.74 -14.71
N SER A 17 -24.15 -12.68 -15.04
CA SER A 17 -23.81 -12.32 -16.43
C SER A 17 -22.40 -11.73 -16.53
N ALA A 18 -21.82 -11.78 -17.73
CA ALA A 18 -20.52 -11.18 -18.04
C ALA A 18 -20.57 -9.68 -18.38
N VAL A 19 -21.77 -9.07 -18.39
CA VAL A 19 -22.00 -7.64 -18.68
C VAL A 19 -21.08 -6.68 -17.91
N PRO A 20 -20.83 -6.84 -16.59
CA PRO A 20 -19.89 -5.97 -15.89
C PRO A 20 -18.46 -6.05 -16.45
N CYS A 21 -17.99 -7.24 -16.83
CA CYS A 21 -16.68 -7.44 -17.44
C CYS A 21 -16.62 -6.78 -18.82
N GLU A 22 -17.64 -6.98 -19.66
CA GLU A 22 -17.74 -6.36 -20.99
C GLU A 22 -17.74 -4.83 -20.91
N ARG A 23 -18.42 -4.25 -19.92
CA ARG A 23 -18.44 -2.80 -19.70
C ARG A 23 -17.05 -2.28 -19.32
N VAL A 24 -16.31 -3.00 -18.48
CA VAL A 24 -14.93 -2.64 -18.11
C VAL A 24 -14.05 -2.63 -19.36
N PHE A 25 -14.06 -3.72 -20.15
CA PHE A 25 -13.28 -3.83 -21.39
C PHE A 25 -13.66 -2.78 -22.43
N SER A 26 -14.96 -2.53 -22.63
CA SER A 26 -15.43 -1.50 -23.56
C SER A 26 -14.95 -0.10 -23.15
N SER A 27 -14.98 0.19 -21.85
CA SER A 27 -14.51 1.48 -21.31
C SER A 27 -12.98 1.65 -21.37
N GLY A 28 -12.24 0.56 -21.55
CA GLY A 28 -10.79 0.50 -21.66
C GLY A 28 -10.27 0.33 -23.10
N LYS A 29 -11.17 0.22 -24.08
CA LYS A 29 -10.83 -0.04 -25.49
C LYS A 29 -9.87 1.00 -26.06
N GLU A 30 -10.08 2.27 -25.72
CA GLU A 30 -9.26 3.38 -26.19
C GLU A 30 -7.81 3.30 -25.71
N THR A 31 -7.60 2.96 -24.44
CA THR A 31 -6.26 2.86 -23.83
C THR A 31 -5.54 1.57 -24.21
N THR A 32 -6.28 0.50 -24.53
CA THR A 32 -5.71 -0.83 -24.81
C THR A 32 -5.33 -1.01 -26.27
N THR A 33 -6.23 -0.73 -27.20
CA THR A 33 -6.06 -1.10 -28.61
C THR A 33 -6.15 0.07 -29.58
N ALA A 34 -7.03 1.05 -29.33
CA ALA A 34 -7.30 2.12 -30.31
C ALA A 34 -6.10 3.05 -30.56
N ARG A 35 -5.30 3.33 -29.53
CA ARG A 35 -4.14 4.24 -29.64
C ARG A 35 -2.78 3.56 -29.74
N ARG A 36 -2.73 2.22 -29.83
CA ARG A 36 -1.47 1.44 -29.83
C ARG A 36 -0.51 1.82 -28.68
N ASN A 37 -1.04 2.06 -27.49
CA ASN A 37 -0.28 2.62 -26.37
C ASN A 37 0.78 1.67 -25.75
N GLN A 38 1.00 0.47 -26.29
CA GLN A 38 1.93 -0.55 -25.76
C GLN A 38 1.83 -0.75 -24.23
N ILE A 39 0.63 -0.60 -23.66
CA ILE A 39 0.40 -0.79 -22.23
C ILE A 39 0.39 -2.29 -21.96
N SER A 40 1.17 -2.74 -20.97
CA SER A 40 1.16 -4.14 -20.56
C SER A 40 -0.20 -4.54 -19.97
N PRO A 41 -0.62 -5.81 -20.10
CA PRO A 41 -1.88 -6.28 -19.52
C PRO A 41 -1.99 -6.01 -18.01
N GLU A 42 -0.89 -6.19 -17.27
CA GLU A 42 -0.81 -5.94 -15.82
C GLU A 42 -1.06 -4.47 -15.47
N LEU A 43 -0.43 -3.55 -16.22
CA LEU A 43 -0.62 -2.12 -16.00
C LEU A 43 -2.04 -1.70 -16.35
N MET A 44 -2.63 -2.27 -17.40
CA MET A 44 -4.01 -2.02 -17.78
C MET A 44 -5.00 -2.45 -16.69
N GLU A 45 -4.79 -3.62 -16.09
CA GLU A 45 -5.60 -4.11 -14.96
C GLU A 45 -5.52 -3.16 -13.76
N ALA A 46 -4.30 -2.80 -13.34
CA ALA A 46 -4.07 -1.87 -12.25
C ALA A 46 -4.77 -0.51 -12.48
N LEU A 47 -4.71 0.00 -13.72
CA LEU A 47 -5.37 1.25 -14.09
C LEU A 47 -6.90 1.15 -14.06
N GLN A 48 -7.50 0.02 -14.46
CA GLN A 48 -8.95 -0.15 -14.35
C GLN A 48 -9.41 -0.28 -12.89
N MET A 49 -8.65 -0.99 -12.05
CA MET A 49 -8.90 -1.04 -10.60
C MET A 49 -8.84 0.35 -9.99
N LEU A 50 -7.80 1.12 -10.34
CA LEU A 50 -7.63 2.49 -9.87
C LEU A 50 -8.77 3.40 -10.31
N LYS A 51 -9.13 3.37 -11.60
CA LYS A 51 -10.27 4.11 -12.16
C LYS A 51 -11.55 3.84 -11.37
N PHE A 52 -11.81 2.59 -11.02
CA PHE A 52 -13.00 2.21 -10.27
C PHE A 52 -12.94 2.63 -8.80
N ALA A 53 -11.78 2.52 -8.16
CA ALA A 53 -11.55 3.00 -6.79
C ALA A 53 -11.84 4.51 -6.68
N VAL A 54 -11.28 5.31 -7.60
CA VAL A 54 -11.52 6.76 -7.66
C VAL A 54 -13.00 7.07 -7.88
N ARG A 55 -13.68 6.35 -8.79
CA ARG A 55 -15.13 6.52 -9.00
C ARG A 55 -15.99 6.19 -7.79
N LYS A 56 -15.53 5.28 -6.92
CA LYS A 56 -16.17 4.94 -5.65
C LYS A 56 -15.84 5.91 -4.51
N GLY A 57 -15.14 7.00 -4.79
CA GLY A 57 -14.74 7.99 -3.78
C GLY A 57 -13.50 7.60 -2.97
N LYS A 58 -12.80 6.52 -3.35
CA LYS A 58 -11.48 6.21 -2.79
C LYS A 58 -10.45 7.06 -3.54
N GLY A 59 -10.23 8.28 -3.05
CA GLY A 59 -9.22 9.18 -3.60
C GLY A 59 -7.81 8.65 -3.38
N LEU A 60 -6.91 8.92 -4.33
CA LEU A 60 -5.48 8.72 -4.12
C LEU A 60 -4.95 9.86 -3.27
N ASN A 61 -4.34 9.52 -2.13
CA ASN A 61 -3.62 10.49 -1.33
C ASN A 61 -2.12 10.17 -1.36
N PHE A 62 -1.39 10.84 -2.26
CA PHE A 62 0.06 10.70 -2.38
C PHE A 62 0.83 11.34 -1.23
N THR A 63 0.18 12.16 -0.40
CA THR A 63 0.76 12.79 0.79
C THR A 63 0.35 12.09 2.08
N ALA A 64 -0.36 10.96 2.00
CA ALA A 64 -0.66 10.13 3.16
C ALA A 64 0.66 9.64 3.80
N GLY A 65 0.82 9.87 5.09
CA GLY A 65 2.06 9.56 5.82
C GLY A 65 3.12 10.66 5.78
N MET A 66 3.01 11.66 4.89
CA MET A 66 3.90 12.83 4.85
C MET A 66 3.44 13.95 5.80
N ALA A 67 2.74 13.59 6.87
CA ALA A 67 2.39 14.58 7.88
C ALA A 67 3.68 14.95 8.62
N ARG A 68 3.92 16.26 8.83
CA ARG A 68 5.09 16.75 9.56
C ARG A 68 5.29 16.03 10.91
N SER A 69 4.20 15.63 11.57
CA SER A 69 4.28 14.85 12.82
C SER A 69 4.93 13.48 12.63
N VAL A 70 4.64 12.79 11.53
CA VAL A 70 5.22 11.48 11.20
C VAL A 70 6.69 11.65 10.86
N GLU A 71 7.05 12.65 10.04
CA GLU A 71 8.44 12.98 9.70
C GLU A 71 9.26 13.28 10.97
N ILE A 72 8.71 14.07 11.90
CA ILE A 72 9.37 14.38 13.18
C ILE A 72 9.58 13.10 13.99
N SER A 73 8.58 12.24 14.13
CA SER A 73 8.73 11.00 14.90
C SER A 73 9.72 10.02 14.29
N GLU A 74 9.80 9.94 12.95
CA GLU A 74 10.82 9.12 12.26
C GLU A 74 12.23 9.66 12.49
N LEU A 75 12.42 10.99 12.41
CA LEU A 75 13.70 11.64 12.72
C LEU A 75 14.09 11.45 14.19
N GLU A 76 13.13 11.56 15.12
CA GLU A 76 13.36 11.31 16.55
C GLU A 76 13.77 9.85 16.80
N ALA A 77 13.16 8.88 16.12
CA ALA A 77 13.52 7.47 16.24
C ALA A 77 14.95 7.20 15.73
N LEU A 78 15.36 7.81 14.62
CA LEU A 78 16.73 7.71 14.11
C LEU A 78 17.74 8.39 15.03
N ALA A 79 17.38 9.55 15.60
CA ALA A 79 18.25 10.25 16.56
C ALA A 79 18.46 9.44 17.85
N LEU A 80 17.47 8.70 18.32
CA LEU A 80 17.62 7.80 19.47
C LEU A 80 18.57 6.61 19.18
N ASP A 81 18.57 6.10 17.94
CA ASP A 81 19.49 5.03 17.52
C ASP A 81 20.94 5.55 17.36
N GLU A 82 21.10 6.78 16.87
CA GLU A 82 22.41 7.43 16.70
C GLU A 82 23.00 7.95 18.02
N THR A 83 22.15 8.25 19.00
CA THR A 83 22.54 8.69 20.35
C THR A 83 22.68 7.54 21.34
N LEU A 84 22.91 6.30 20.88
CA LEU A 84 23.43 5.20 21.70
C LEU A 84 24.89 5.48 22.14
N ILE A 85 25.14 6.67 22.67
CA ILE A 85 26.25 6.98 23.55
C ILE A 85 26.03 6.06 24.75
N PRO A 86 26.97 5.16 25.08
CA PRO A 86 26.85 4.34 26.26
C PRO A 86 26.53 5.24 27.45
N GLU A 87 25.37 5.01 28.09
CA GLU A 87 24.91 5.82 29.23
C GLU A 87 25.95 5.85 30.36
N ASP A 88 26.84 4.86 30.38
CA ASP A 88 28.03 4.80 31.21
C ASP A 88 29.31 4.70 30.36
N ILE A 89 29.97 5.83 30.17
CA ILE A 89 31.26 5.95 29.48
C ILE A 89 32.31 5.05 30.15
N MET A 90 32.23 4.84 31.47
CA MET A 90 33.20 4.00 32.19
C MET A 90 32.99 2.51 31.89
N ALA A 91 31.75 2.07 31.73
CA ALA A 91 31.44 0.69 31.34
C ALA A 91 31.93 0.40 29.91
N PHE A 92 31.79 1.37 28.99
CA PHE A 92 32.28 1.24 27.61
C PHE A 92 33.82 1.21 27.52
N ILE A 93 34.50 2.06 28.29
CA ILE A 93 35.97 2.04 28.39
C ILE A 93 36.46 0.71 28.97
N ALA A 94 35.75 0.17 29.97
CA ALA A 94 36.08 -1.14 30.54
C ALA A 94 35.92 -2.29 29.53
N THR A 95 34.90 -2.24 28.65
CA THR A 95 34.74 -3.24 27.59
C THR A 95 35.82 -3.15 26.51
N LEU A 96 36.26 -1.95 26.13
CA LEU A 96 37.34 -1.79 25.15
C LEU A 96 38.69 -2.28 25.66
N HIS A 97 38.99 -2.06 26.95
CA HIS A 97 40.21 -2.58 27.56
C HIS A 97 40.17 -4.08 27.87
N ALA A 98 38.99 -4.70 27.89
CA ALA A 98 38.83 -6.14 28.04
C ALA A 98 39.05 -6.93 26.73
N GLU A 99 39.01 -6.26 25.57
CA GLU A 99 39.28 -6.87 24.26
C GLU A 99 40.77 -6.83 23.87
N GLU A 100 41.63 -6.15 24.64
CA GLU A 100 43.09 -6.04 24.41
C GLU A 100 43.95 -7.10 25.16
N GLU A 101 43.32 -8.05 25.88
CA GLU A 101 43.99 -9.25 26.46
C GLU A 101 43.63 -10.54 25.70
#